data_AF-A0A093J8U7-F1
#
_entry.id   AF-A0A093J8U7-F1
#
_cell.length_a   1.000
_cell.length_b   1.000
_cell.length_c   1.000
_cell.angle_alpha   90.00
_cell.angle_beta   90.00
_cell.angle_gamma   90.00
#
_symmetry.space_group_name_H-M   'P 1'
#
loop_
_entity.id
_entity.type
_entity.pdbx_description
1 polymer ?
#
loop_
_entity_poly.entity_id
_entity_poly.type
_entity_poly.pdbx_seq_one_letter_code
_entity_poly.pdbx_strand_id
1 'polypeptide(L)'
;SQGDDSLSVITCESDTETKLKKKVFHMPPKSPKSPYSSSTQLYPKKGAVWRPQQGTGSAYLETPAVKNSRQMCLGSLKQGMSYPLKSDVDVEHMRTNISSNTPEYLKEALGMKKPKHSRSSSNGYISGTPDYKEKEDMYDEIIELKKTIHAQKNEGDRMKTKLRRLEEENNRKNKQIEQLLDPFRGSELAQALSKKTTNNGWAVSGLKQKILKLEQQCKEKDNTINKLQADMKTGNLEEMRIAMETYYEEVHRLQLLLAKSETMRKKYVSFFTEGRDTQNRLKALNAAVLRLSRNIKELQNENRNLKEHLDHVLGSSSPSNKTKNYSEWSRQRLVRRISELEKVS
;
A
#
# COMPACT_ATOMS: atom_id res chain seq x y z
N SER A 1 24.22 -3.59 60.57
CA SER A 1 23.32 -2.58 61.17
C SER A 1 24.10 -1.70 62.09
N GLN A 2 23.68 -0.43 62.22
CA GLN A 2 24.21 0.59 63.15
C GLN A 2 25.60 1.16 62.81
N GLY A 3 25.89 2.36 63.32
CA GLY A 3 26.71 3.39 62.64
C GLY A 3 25.78 4.53 62.17
N ASP A 4 25.27 5.41 63.05
CA ASP A 4 25.97 6.45 63.84
C ASP A 4 26.46 7.60 62.90
N ASP A 5 26.24 8.89 63.14
CA ASP A 5 25.52 9.61 64.20
C ASP A 5 25.30 11.09 63.74
N SER A 6 24.93 11.98 64.67
CA SER A 6 25.15 13.44 64.65
C SER A 6 24.11 14.36 63.99
N LEU A 7 23.31 14.96 64.87
CA LEU A 7 22.60 16.23 64.69
C LEU A 7 23.58 17.40 64.48
N SER A 8 23.14 18.46 63.78
CA SER A 8 23.44 19.85 64.20
C SER A 8 22.51 20.87 63.55
N VAL A 9 21.86 21.66 64.40
CA VAL A 9 21.08 22.86 64.07
C VAL A 9 22.02 24.07 64.13
N ILE A 10 22.03 24.93 63.11
CA ILE A 10 22.46 26.33 63.27
C ILE A 10 21.55 27.25 62.44
N THR A 11 20.92 28.19 63.11
CA THR A 11 20.14 29.30 62.55
C THR A 11 21.04 30.52 62.39
N CYS A 12 20.98 31.23 61.25
CA CYS A 12 21.49 32.60 61.12
C CYS A 12 20.65 33.42 60.13
N GLU A 13 19.90 34.40 60.64
CA GLU A 13 19.48 35.58 59.87
C GLU A 13 20.68 36.46 59.51
N SER A 14 20.60 37.20 58.40
CA SER A 14 20.95 38.63 58.37
C SER A 14 20.51 39.28 57.06
N ASP A 15 19.76 40.37 57.20
CA ASP A 15 19.35 41.29 56.14
C ASP A 15 20.46 42.36 55.90
N THR A 16 20.50 43.03 54.73
CA THR A 16 21.19 44.33 54.58
C THR A 16 20.85 45.05 53.26
N GLU A 17 19.98 46.06 53.35
CA GLU A 17 19.83 47.11 52.34
C GLU A 17 21.01 48.10 52.42
N THR A 18 21.68 48.42 51.29
CA THR A 18 22.33 49.73 51.11
C THR A 18 22.23 50.24 49.67
N LYS A 19 22.06 51.57 49.53
CA LYS A 19 21.86 52.28 48.25
C LYS A 19 23.16 52.90 47.76
N LEU A 20 23.36 53.00 46.44
CA LEU A 20 24.29 53.97 45.86
C LEU A 20 23.63 54.86 44.80
N LYS A 21 23.76 56.17 44.97
CA LYS A 21 23.28 57.22 44.04
C LYS A 21 24.34 57.54 42.99
N LYS A 22 23.91 57.88 41.76
CA LYS A 22 24.56 58.75 40.73
C LYS A 22 23.67 58.68 39.46
N LYS A 23 23.50 59.71 38.62
CA LYS A 23 23.87 61.14 38.67
C LYS A 23 22.88 61.88 37.73
N VAL A 24 22.40 63.07 38.12
CA VAL A 24 21.45 63.85 37.30
C VAL A 24 22.18 64.59 36.17
N PHE A 25 21.59 64.63 34.97
CA PHE A 25 21.91 65.63 33.95
C PHE A 25 20.67 66.48 33.68
N HIS A 26 20.78 67.78 33.95
CA HIS A 26 19.72 68.75 33.67
C HIS A 26 19.79 69.22 32.21
N MET A 27 18.62 69.35 31.58
CA MET A 27 18.41 70.08 30.33
C MET A 27 17.28 71.10 30.55
N PRO A 28 17.29 72.24 29.84
CA PRO A 28 16.51 73.42 30.24
C PRO A 28 14.99 73.25 30.06
N PRO A 29 14.17 73.96 30.85
CA PRO A 29 12.72 73.94 30.70
C PRO A 29 12.29 74.60 29.38
N LYS A 30 11.31 73.99 28.70
CA LYS A 30 10.69 74.56 27.50
C LYS A 30 9.50 75.44 27.89
N SER A 31 9.39 76.61 27.26
CA SER A 31 8.38 77.64 27.48
C SER A 31 6.97 77.24 27.00
N PRO A 32 5.90 77.93 27.46
CA PRO A 32 4.53 77.48 27.22
C PRO A 32 3.90 77.97 25.89
N LYS A 33 3.27 77.03 25.18
CA LYS A 33 2.09 77.15 24.29
C LYS A 33 2.07 78.20 23.17
N SER A 34 1.80 77.73 21.94
CA SER A 34 0.85 78.40 21.03
C SER A 34 -0.30 77.41 20.66
N PRO A 35 -1.56 77.87 20.46
CA PRO A 35 -2.71 76.97 20.31
C PRO A 35 -3.19 76.76 18.86
N TYR A 36 -2.41 77.13 17.84
CA TYR A 36 -2.80 77.00 16.43
C TYR A 36 -1.65 76.48 15.56
N SER A 37 -1.71 75.20 15.18
CA SER A 37 -1.17 74.63 13.93
C SER A 37 -1.50 73.14 13.86
N SER A 38 -2.62 72.81 13.23
CA SER A 38 -3.03 71.44 12.92
C SER A 38 -3.40 71.31 11.45
N SER A 39 -3.07 70.14 10.88
CA SER A 39 -3.64 69.56 9.66
C SER A 39 -3.25 70.19 8.31
N THR A 40 -2.52 69.42 7.50
CA THR A 40 -2.92 69.05 6.13
C THR A 40 -2.25 67.73 5.74
N GLN A 41 -2.98 66.62 5.87
CA GLN A 41 -2.67 65.33 5.24
C GLN A 41 -3.97 64.66 4.81
N LEU A 42 -4.29 64.69 3.51
CA LEU A 42 -5.30 63.92 2.75
C LEU A 42 -4.92 64.11 1.26
N TYR A 43 -4.92 63.15 0.32
CA TYR A 43 -5.22 61.71 0.24
C TYR A 43 -4.44 61.13 -0.98
N PRO A 44 -4.26 59.80 -1.10
CA PRO A 44 -5.12 59.03 -2.03
C PRO A 44 -5.67 57.74 -1.35
N LYS A 45 -6.99 57.48 -1.41
CA LYS A 45 -7.76 56.88 -2.52
C LYS A 45 -7.70 55.34 -2.61
N LYS A 46 -8.64 54.72 -1.87
CA LYS A 46 -9.29 53.41 -2.06
C LYS A 46 -8.46 52.12 -1.88
N GLY A 47 -9.05 51.18 -1.14
CA GLY A 47 -8.52 49.84 -0.89
C GLY A 47 -8.86 48.80 -1.96
N ALA A 48 -8.38 47.58 -1.72
CA ALA A 48 -8.34 46.48 -2.69
C ALA A 48 -9.71 45.96 -3.14
N VAL A 49 -9.79 45.60 -4.42
CA VAL A 49 -10.80 44.70 -4.98
C VAL A 49 -10.09 43.42 -5.40
N TRP A 50 -10.29 42.34 -4.65
CA TRP A 50 -9.83 41.01 -5.04
C TRP A 50 -10.83 40.41 -6.04
N ARG A 51 -10.36 40.07 -7.26
CA ARG A 51 -11.07 39.14 -8.15
C ARG A 51 -10.45 37.75 -8.03
N PRO A 52 -11.23 36.69 -7.81
CA PRO A 52 -10.83 35.33 -8.15
C PRO A 52 -11.05 35.10 -9.66
N GLN A 53 -10.07 34.51 -10.33
CA GLN A 53 -10.22 34.00 -11.70
C GLN A 53 -10.58 32.51 -11.66
N GLN A 54 -11.48 32.08 -12.54
CA GLN A 54 -12.02 30.71 -12.56
C GLN A 54 -10.93 29.65 -12.83
N GLY A 55 -11.03 28.53 -12.11
CA GLY A 55 -10.39 27.27 -12.49
C GLY A 55 -11.31 26.45 -13.40
N THR A 56 -10.73 25.78 -14.39
CA THR A 56 -11.43 24.90 -15.34
C THR A 56 -11.85 23.59 -14.65
N GLY A 57 -12.93 22.98 -15.14
CA GLY A 57 -13.70 21.97 -14.42
C GLY A 57 -13.04 20.60 -14.21
N SER A 58 -13.61 19.86 -13.25
CA SER A 58 -13.44 18.42 -13.05
C SER A 58 -14.83 17.77 -12.98
N ALA A 59 -14.96 16.58 -13.56
CA ALA A 59 -16.17 15.76 -13.47
C ALA A 59 -15.96 14.60 -12.49
N TYR A 60 -16.97 14.37 -11.64
CA TYR A 60 -17.41 13.08 -11.04
C TYR A 60 -16.73 11.82 -11.65
N LEU A 61 -16.27 10.78 -10.93
CA LEU A 61 -16.67 10.13 -9.67
C LEU A 61 -15.41 9.64 -8.89
N GLU A 62 -15.38 9.22 -7.61
CA GLU A 62 -16.35 9.19 -6.49
C GLU A 62 -15.62 9.29 -5.10
N THR A 63 -16.22 8.80 -4.00
CA THR A 63 -15.58 8.56 -2.69
C THR A 63 -16.30 7.41 -1.97
N PRO A 64 -15.61 6.57 -1.16
CA PRO A 64 -15.44 6.88 0.28
C PRO A 64 -14.11 6.35 0.88
N ALA A 65 -13.73 6.59 2.15
CA ALA A 65 -13.86 7.75 3.05
C ALA A 65 -13.10 7.44 4.36
N VAL A 66 -12.12 8.26 4.76
CA VAL A 66 -11.77 8.48 6.19
C VAL A 66 -11.34 9.94 6.36
N LYS A 67 -11.95 10.64 7.32
CA LYS A 67 -11.76 12.08 7.54
C LYS A 67 -10.75 12.34 8.66
N ASN A 68 -9.73 13.15 8.39
CA ASN A 68 -9.07 13.97 9.42
C ASN A 68 -9.65 15.39 9.29
N SER A 69 -10.39 15.91 10.27
CA SER A 69 -9.91 16.37 11.57
C SER A 69 -9.03 17.63 11.47
N ARG A 70 -9.68 18.79 11.31
CA ARG A 70 -9.46 20.09 12.00
C ARG A 70 -10.36 21.18 11.38
N GLN A 71 -10.56 22.28 12.11
CA GLN A 71 -11.35 23.45 11.72
C GLN A 71 -12.89 23.30 11.72
N MET A 72 -13.44 22.92 12.87
CA MET A 72 -14.81 23.27 13.27
C MET A 72 -14.73 24.11 14.55
N CYS A 73 -14.44 25.41 14.38
CA CYS A 73 -14.63 26.45 15.40
C CYS A 73 -14.31 27.83 14.79
N LEU A 74 -15.35 28.57 14.38
CA LEU A 74 -15.60 29.98 14.75
C LEU A 74 -16.63 30.63 13.80
N GLY A 75 -17.68 31.22 14.40
CA GLY A 75 -18.24 32.49 13.94
C GLY A 75 -19.24 32.48 12.78
N SER A 76 -20.53 32.31 13.10
CA SER A 76 -21.57 33.15 12.47
C SER A 76 -22.71 33.43 13.44
N LEU A 77 -22.61 34.58 14.11
CA LEU A 77 -23.75 35.26 14.73
C LEU A 77 -24.05 36.48 13.87
N LYS A 78 -25.08 36.41 13.01
CA LYS A 78 -25.99 37.52 12.67
C LYS A 78 -27.26 36.99 12.02
N GLN A 79 -28.26 36.75 12.85
CA GLN A 79 -29.63 37.27 12.71
C GLN A 79 -30.06 37.66 11.28
N GLY A 80 -30.79 36.77 10.61
CA GLY A 80 -31.64 37.14 9.48
C GLY A 80 -33.03 37.55 9.95
N MET A 81 -33.65 38.49 9.25
CA MET A 81 -35.08 38.48 8.88
C MET A 81 -35.27 39.44 7.71
N SER A 82 -35.65 38.90 6.55
CA SER A 82 -36.01 39.66 5.37
C SER A 82 -37.45 39.33 4.98
N TYR A 83 -38.34 40.32 5.04
CA TYR A 83 -39.61 40.30 4.31
C TYR A 83 -39.93 41.73 3.84
N PRO A 84 -39.91 41.98 2.52
CA PRO A 84 -40.36 43.25 1.96
C PRO A 84 -41.84 43.15 1.55
N LEU A 85 -42.70 44.01 2.09
CA LEU A 85 -44.05 44.21 1.53
C LEU A 85 -44.45 45.69 1.55
N LYS A 86 -44.47 46.26 0.34
CA LYS A 86 -45.28 47.37 -0.18
C LYS A 86 -45.72 48.50 0.78
N SER A 87 -45.29 49.71 0.43
CA SER A 87 -46.12 50.91 0.55
C SER A 87 -46.30 51.51 -0.84
N ASP A 88 -47.54 51.60 -1.30
CA ASP A 88 -47.95 52.16 -2.59
C ASP A 88 -48.62 53.52 -2.33
N VAL A 89 -47.94 54.63 -2.66
CA VAL A 89 -48.55 55.96 -2.82
C VAL A 89 -47.80 56.72 -3.91
N ASP A 90 -48.56 57.08 -4.93
CA ASP A 90 -48.32 57.92 -6.11
C ASP A 90 -46.99 58.64 -6.34
N VAL A 91 -46.51 58.48 -7.58
CA VAL A 91 -45.49 59.33 -8.19
C VAL A 91 -46.17 60.51 -8.85
N GLU A 92 -46.38 61.59 -8.10
CA GLU A 92 -46.80 62.87 -8.68
C GLU A 92 -45.85 64.01 -8.29
N HIS A 93 -45.49 64.82 -9.28
CA HIS A 93 -44.79 66.09 -9.12
C HIS A 93 -43.30 66.07 -8.71
N MET A 94 -42.49 65.20 -9.32
CA MET A 94 -41.07 65.54 -9.63
C MET A 94 -40.98 66.66 -10.69
N ARG A 95 -41.48 67.86 -10.35
CA ARG A 95 -41.31 69.08 -11.13
C ARG A 95 -40.53 70.11 -10.31
N THR A 96 -39.21 70.05 -10.46
CA THR A 96 -38.29 71.20 -10.48
C THR A 96 -38.74 72.43 -9.68
N ASN A 97 -38.59 72.39 -8.35
CA ASN A 97 -38.31 73.60 -7.60
C ASN A 97 -36.80 73.69 -7.41
N ILE A 98 -36.12 74.23 -8.44
CA ILE A 98 -34.82 74.87 -8.21
C ILE A 98 -35.07 75.89 -7.11
N SER A 99 -34.33 75.78 -6.00
CA SER A 99 -34.43 76.70 -4.87
C SER A 99 -34.02 78.10 -5.31
N SER A 100 -34.98 78.86 -5.83
CA SER A 100 -34.83 80.30 -5.98
C SER A 100 -34.70 80.87 -4.57
N ASN A 101 -33.55 81.49 -4.30
CA ASN A 101 -33.23 82.09 -3.01
C ASN A 101 -34.20 83.21 -2.59
N THR A 102 -35.12 83.60 -3.48
CA THR A 102 -36.29 84.43 -3.20
C THR A 102 -37.23 83.70 -2.20
N PRO A 103 -37.40 84.21 -0.97
CA PRO A 103 -38.33 83.65 0.01
C PRO A 103 -39.76 83.51 -0.53
N GLU A 104 -40.53 82.59 0.04
CA GLU A 104 -41.85 82.23 -0.49
C GLU A 104 -42.82 83.43 -0.56
N TYR A 105 -42.78 84.33 0.43
CA TYR A 105 -43.55 85.58 0.46
C TYR A 105 -43.17 86.57 -0.65
N LEU A 106 -41.89 86.61 -1.07
CA LEU A 106 -41.41 87.51 -2.13
C LEU A 106 -41.79 86.99 -3.53
N LYS A 107 -41.86 85.66 -3.72
CA LYS A 107 -42.34 85.07 -4.99
C LYS A 107 -43.78 85.48 -5.29
N GLU A 108 -44.59 85.64 -4.25
CA GLU A 108 -46.01 85.98 -4.37
C GLU A 108 -46.25 87.49 -4.52
N ALA A 109 -45.53 88.32 -3.74
CA ALA A 109 -45.53 89.77 -3.90
C ALA A 109 -45.15 90.22 -5.33
N LEU A 110 -44.29 89.45 -6.01
CA LEU A 110 -43.86 89.71 -7.39
C LEU A 110 -44.77 89.07 -8.45
N GLY A 111 -45.89 88.43 -8.05
CA GLY A 111 -46.82 87.75 -8.97
C GLY A 111 -46.22 86.54 -9.70
N MET A 112 -45.06 86.03 -9.27
CA MET A 112 -44.30 84.97 -9.94
C MET A 112 -44.87 83.56 -9.70
N LYS A 113 -45.88 83.44 -8.82
CA LYS A 113 -46.52 82.18 -8.43
C LYS A 113 -48.04 82.39 -8.37
N LYS A 114 -48.81 81.43 -8.89
CA LYS A 114 -50.28 81.41 -8.74
C LYS A 114 -50.63 80.72 -7.40
N PRO A 115 -51.60 81.24 -6.61
CA PRO A 115 -52.07 80.56 -5.40
C PRO A 115 -52.56 79.14 -5.70
N LYS A 116 -52.28 78.20 -4.80
CA LYS A 116 -52.71 76.79 -4.92
C LYS A 116 -54.04 76.49 -4.21
N HIS A 117 -54.66 77.47 -3.56
CA HIS A 117 -55.94 77.32 -2.85
C HIS A 117 -57.00 78.28 -3.37
N SER A 118 -57.59 77.91 -4.52
CA SER A 118 -58.75 78.60 -5.09
C SER A 118 -60.03 78.31 -4.30
N ARG A 119 -60.20 78.93 -3.13
CA ARG A 119 -61.50 79.03 -2.46
C ARG A 119 -62.27 80.25 -2.98
N SER A 120 -63.03 80.06 -4.05
CA SER A 120 -63.89 81.10 -4.60
C SER A 120 -65.10 81.38 -3.69
N SER A 121 -65.18 82.57 -3.08
CA SER A 121 -66.26 83.52 -3.40
C SER A 121 -66.10 84.90 -2.75
N SER A 122 -66.39 85.93 -3.56
CA SER A 122 -66.88 87.26 -3.14
C SER A 122 -65.98 88.28 -2.40
N ASN A 123 -64.66 88.28 -2.60
CA ASN A 123 -63.93 89.56 -2.75
C ASN A 123 -62.69 89.39 -3.65
N GLY A 124 -62.25 90.44 -4.32
CA GLY A 124 -61.26 90.35 -5.41
C GLY A 124 -59.83 90.02 -4.96
N TYR A 125 -59.23 88.96 -5.51
CA TYR A 125 -57.80 88.67 -5.36
C TYR A 125 -56.97 89.61 -6.25
N ILE A 126 -56.06 90.38 -5.63
CA ILE A 126 -55.16 91.32 -6.32
C ILE A 126 -53.77 90.69 -6.42
N SER A 127 -53.31 90.46 -7.65
CA SER A 127 -51.94 89.95 -7.89
C SER A 127 -50.89 90.94 -7.36
N GLY A 128 -50.03 90.48 -6.46
CA GLY A 128 -48.98 91.28 -5.82
C GLY A 128 -49.18 91.52 -4.32
N THR A 129 -50.35 91.15 -3.77
CA THR A 129 -50.54 91.02 -2.32
C THR A 129 -50.15 89.59 -1.90
N PRO A 130 -49.23 89.39 -0.93
CA PRO A 130 -48.92 88.05 -0.43
C PRO A 130 -50.16 87.38 0.17
N ASP A 131 -50.36 86.10 -0.13
CA ASP A 131 -51.38 85.25 0.48
C ASP A 131 -50.85 84.82 1.85
N TYR A 132 -50.87 85.78 2.78
CA TYR A 132 -50.55 85.51 4.17
C TYR A 132 -51.50 84.43 4.67
N LYS A 133 -50.93 83.29 5.11
CA LYS A 133 -51.66 82.23 5.82
C LYS A 133 -52.56 82.86 6.87
N GLU A 134 -53.73 82.26 7.10
CA GLU A 134 -54.64 82.75 8.12
C GLU A 134 -53.91 82.87 9.47
N LYS A 135 -54.24 83.89 10.26
CA LYS A 135 -53.48 84.22 11.49
C LYS A 135 -53.40 83.01 12.44
N GLU A 136 -54.43 82.17 12.48
CA GLU A 136 -54.47 80.87 13.16
C GLU A 136 -53.38 79.90 12.64
N ASP A 137 -53.33 79.63 11.33
CA ASP A 137 -52.32 78.75 10.69
C ASP A 137 -50.88 79.23 10.96
N MET A 138 -50.66 80.55 11.01
CA MET A 138 -49.36 81.13 11.34
C MET A 138 -48.94 80.83 12.79
N TYR A 139 -49.87 80.85 13.75
CA TYR A 139 -49.57 80.50 15.13
C TYR A 139 -49.26 79.02 15.28
N ASP A 140 -49.99 78.13 14.59
CA ASP A 140 -49.73 76.69 14.61
C ASP A 140 -48.37 76.34 14.00
N GLU A 141 -47.99 76.93 12.87
CA GLU A 141 -46.64 76.76 12.29
C GLU A 141 -45.54 77.27 13.24
N ILE A 142 -45.74 78.40 13.93
CA ILE A 142 -44.80 78.88 14.96
C ILE A 142 -44.69 77.89 16.13
N ILE A 143 -45.79 77.24 16.53
CA ILE A 143 -45.80 76.22 17.59
C ILE A 143 -45.06 74.95 17.12
N GLU A 144 -45.26 74.50 15.88
CA GLU A 144 -44.56 73.35 15.29
C GLU A 144 -43.06 73.61 15.09
N LEU A 145 -42.68 74.81 14.64
CA LEU A 145 -41.28 75.21 14.54
C LEU A 145 -40.61 75.28 15.91
N LYS A 146 -41.29 75.77 16.96
CA LYS A 146 -40.79 75.72 18.34
C LYS A 146 -40.62 74.28 18.84
N LYS A 147 -41.59 73.40 18.57
CA LYS A 147 -41.51 71.96 18.92
C LYS A 147 -40.32 71.28 18.22
N THR A 148 -40.12 71.51 16.92
CA THR A 148 -39.03 70.92 16.14
C THR A 148 -37.66 71.47 16.54
N ILE A 149 -37.52 72.78 16.78
CA ILE A 149 -36.28 73.37 17.33
C ILE A 149 -35.94 72.75 18.70
N HIS A 150 -36.92 72.59 19.59
CA HIS A 150 -36.68 71.96 20.89
C HIS A 150 -36.30 70.48 20.74
N ALA A 151 -36.96 69.72 19.86
CA ALA A 151 -36.62 68.33 19.57
C ALA A 151 -35.20 68.19 19.00
N GLN A 152 -34.81 69.05 18.07
CA GLN A 152 -33.44 69.09 17.51
C GLN A 152 -32.39 69.45 18.58
N LYS A 153 -32.69 70.38 19.48
CA LYS A 153 -31.81 70.70 20.62
C LYS A 153 -31.61 69.47 21.53
N ASN A 154 -32.70 68.80 21.90
CA ASN A 154 -32.66 67.60 22.73
C ASN A 154 -31.87 66.46 22.05
N GLU A 155 -32.01 66.32 20.72
CA GLU A 155 -31.22 65.38 19.92
C GLU A 155 -29.72 65.74 19.91
N GLY A 156 -29.40 67.03 19.79
CA GLY A 156 -28.02 67.52 19.89
C GLY A 156 -27.36 67.17 21.22
N ASP A 157 -28.07 67.40 22.34
CA ASP A 157 -27.58 67.06 23.68
C ASP A 157 -27.44 65.54 23.88
N ARG A 158 -28.34 64.73 23.30
CA ARG A 158 -28.25 63.27 23.25
C ARG A 158 -27.00 62.80 22.48
N MET A 159 -26.77 63.36 21.30
CA MET A 159 -25.62 63.01 20.44
C MET A 159 -24.29 63.45 21.06
N LYS A 160 -24.23 64.65 21.65
CA LYS A 160 -23.08 65.15 22.42
C LYS A 160 -22.70 64.19 23.57
N THR A 161 -23.70 63.68 24.28
CA THR A 161 -23.48 62.69 25.36
C THR A 161 -22.99 61.35 24.82
N LYS A 162 -23.51 60.88 23.67
CA LYS A 162 -23.07 59.64 23.02
C LYS A 162 -21.61 59.72 22.54
N LEU A 163 -21.22 60.85 21.94
CA LEU A 163 -19.84 61.09 21.49
C LEU A 163 -18.84 61.00 22.64
N ARG A 164 -19.09 61.71 23.75
CA ARG A 164 -18.22 61.67 24.95
C ARG A 164 -17.97 60.24 25.46
N ARG A 165 -19.02 59.41 25.57
CA ARG A 165 -18.88 58.01 26.02
C ARG A 165 -18.02 57.16 25.08
N LEU A 166 -18.21 57.33 23.77
CA LEU A 166 -17.44 56.60 22.76
C LEU A 166 -15.97 57.05 22.75
N GLU A 167 -15.71 58.34 22.93
CA GLU A 167 -14.36 58.89 23.05
C GLU A 167 -13.64 58.36 24.30
N GLU A 168 -14.31 58.29 25.45
CA GLU A 168 -13.79 57.66 26.68
C GLU A 168 -13.50 56.15 26.50
N GLU A 169 -14.32 55.43 25.72
CA GLU A 169 -14.09 54.02 25.41
C GLU A 169 -12.92 53.82 24.43
N ASN A 170 -12.82 54.68 23.42
CA ASN A 170 -11.73 54.64 22.45
C ASN A 170 -10.38 54.94 23.13
N ASN A 171 -10.35 55.94 24.01
CA ASN A 171 -9.18 56.25 24.86
C ASN A 171 -8.78 55.08 25.78
N ARG A 172 -9.74 54.27 26.26
CA ARG A 172 -9.44 53.04 27.04
C ARG A 172 -8.82 51.96 26.15
N LYS A 173 -9.34 51.75 24.93
CA LYS A 173 -8.79 50.77 23.98
C LYS A 173 -7.41 51.18 23.45
N ASN A 174 -7.17 52.47 23.20
CA ASN A 174 -5.87 52.96 22.76
C ASN A 174 -4.77 52.64 23.78
N LYS A 175 -5.04 52.85 25.08
CA LYS A 175 -4.12 52.47 26.17
C LYS A 175 -3.85 50.97 26.26
N GLN A 176 -4.84 50.12 25.96
CA GLN A 176 -4.63 48.66 25.89
C GLN A 176 -3.73 48.28 24.70
N ILE A 177 -3.91 48.94 23.55
CA ILE A 177 -3.06 48.75 22.37
C ILE A 177 -1.62 49.19 22.67
N GLU A 178 -1.43 50.37 23.28
CA GLU A 178 -0.12 50.86 23.74
C GLU A 178 0.57 49.86 24.70
N GLN A 179 -0.17 49.27 25.66
CA GLN A 179 0.36 48.28 26.60
C GLN A 179 0.78 46.95 25.94
N LEU A 180 0.12 46.55 24.84
CA LEU A 180 0.45 45.34 24.08
C LEU A 180 1.58 45.57 23.08
N LEU A 181 1.74 46.81 22.59
CA LEU A 181 2.84 47.22 21.72
C LEU A 181 4.12 47.58 22.49
N ASP A 182 4.05 47.68 23.82
CA ASP A 182 5.19 47.90 24.72
C ASP A 182 6.24 46.78 24.58
N PRO A 183 7.44 47.07 24.03
CA PRO A 183 8.44 46.04 23.76
C PRO A 183 8.92 45.31 25.02
N PHE A 184 8.87 45.94 26.20
CA PHE A 184 9.31 45.30 27.45
C PHE A 184 8.35 44.17 27.87
N ARG A 185 7.04 44.41 27.80
CA ARG A 185 6.00 43.39 28.09
C ARG A 185 5.98 42.27 27.06
N GLY A 186 6.20 42.59 25.78
CA GLY A 186 6.33 41.59 24.72
C GLY A 186 7.57 40.68 24.92
N SER A 187 8.68 41.27 25.38
CA SER A 187 9.94 40.56 25.61
C SER A 187 9.84 39.48 26.69
N GLU A 188 9.20 39.75 27.83
CA GLU A 188 9.03 38.78 28.92
C GLU A 188 8.22 37.55 28.47
N LEU A 189 7.11 37.76 27.75
CA LEU A 189 6.29 36.69 27.19
C LEU A 189 7.06 35.88 26.14
N ALA A 190 7.80 36.54 25.25
CA ALA A 190 8.63 35.89 24.25
C ALA A 190 9.76 35.06 24.89
N GLN A 191 10.40 35.58 25.94
CA GLN A 191 11.47 34.88 26.68
C GLN A 191 10.94 33.66 27.44
N ALA A 192 9.78 33.77 28.09
CA ALA A 192 9.12 32.65 28.75
C ALA A 192 8.71 31.55 27.77
N LEU A 193 8.17 31.92 26.60
CA LEU A 193 7.83 30.97 25.53
C LEU A 193 9.10 30.30 24.99
N SER A 194 10.14 31.09 24.69
CA SER A 194 11.45 30.63 24.20
C SER A 194 12.06 29.59 25.15
N LYS A 195 12.17 29.91 26.44
CA LYS A 195 12.73 29.02 27.48
C LYS A 195 11.97 27.69 27.58
N LYS A 196 10.63 27.72 27.44
CA LYS A 196 9.80 26.51 27.37
C LYS A 196 10.02 25.71 26.09
N THR A 197 10.17 26.38 24.94
CA THR A 197 10.49 25.70 23.66
C THR A 197 11.89 25.11 23.63
N THR A 198 12.89 25.71 24.28
CA THR A 198 14.25 25.15 24.36
C THR A 198 14.27 23.82 25.12
N ASN A 199 13.62 23.77 26.30
CA ASN A 199 13.52 22.54 27.09
C ASN A 199 12.78 21.43 26.33
N ASN A 200 11.68 21.77 25.65
CA ASN A 200 10.96 20.83 24.79
C ASN A 200 11.77 20.43 23.55
N GLY A 201 12.61 21.32 23.02
CA GLY A 201 13.45 21.10 21.83
C GLY A 201 14.49 20.00 22.02
N TRP A 202 15.10 19.91 23.21
CA TRP A 202 15.98 18.79 23.56
C TRP A 202 15.24 17.45 23.59
N ALA A 203 14.06 17.40 24.21
CA ALA A 203 13.22 16.19 24.25
C ALA A 203 12.79 15.75 22.84
N VAL A 204 12.33 16.69 22.00
CA VAL A 204 11.97 16.43 20.60
C VAL A 204 13.17 15.94 19.79
N SER A 205 14.36 16.50 20.01
CA SER A 205 15.58 16.08 19.31
C SER A 205 16.03 14.67 19.72
N GLY A 206 15.97 14.34 21.02
CA GLY A 206 16.21 12.99 21.51
C GLY A 206 15.20 11.96 20.98
N LEU A 207 13.92 12.32 20.89
CA LEU A 207 12.90 11.48 20.27
C LEU A 207 13.16 11.26 18.78
N LYS A 208 13.50 12.31 18.01
CA LYS A 208 13.89 12.18 16.60
C LYS A 208 15.09 11.24 16.42
N GLN A 209 16.12 11.37 17.25
CA GLN A 209 17.30 10.49 17.19
C GLN A 209 16.93 9.04 17.55
N LYS A 210 16.02 8.82 18.51
CA LYS A 210 15.54 7.49 18.88
C LYS A 210 14.70 6.84 17.77
N ILE A 211 13.83 7.62 17.11
CA ILE A 211 13.04 7.18 15.95
C ILE A 211 13.99 6.74 14.83
N LEU A 212 14.95 7.58 14.43
CA LEU A 212 15.90 7.26 13.36
C LEU A 212 16.72 5.98 13.65
N LYS A 213 17.12 5.76 14.91
CA LYS A 213 17.78 4.51 15.33
C LYS A 213 16.87 3.29 15.23
N LEU A 214 15.59 3.42 15.60
CA LEU A 214 14.61 2.34 15.49
C LEU A 214 14.27 2.02 14.03
N GLU A 215 14.10 3.05 13.18
CA GLU A 215 13.88 2.90 11.73
C GLU A 215 15.03 2.13 11.07
N GLN A 216 16.28 2.52 11.37
CA GLN A 216 17.46 1.80 10.90
C GLN A 216 17.49 0.35 11.40
N GLN A 217 17.17 0.11 12.68
CA GLN A 217 17.15 -1.24 13.26
C GLN A 217 16.00 -2.12 12.71
N CYS A 218 14.88 -1.53 12.30
CA CYS A 218 13.82 -2.24 11.58
C CYS A 218 14.28 -2.63 10.19
N LYS A 219 14.84 -1.67 9.42
CA LYS A 219 15.39 -1.92 8.08
C LYS A 219 16.48 -3.00 8.08
N GLU A 220 17.35 -3.02 9.09
CA GLU A 220 18.34 -4.09 9.28
C GLU A 220 17.68 -5.46 9.53
N LYS A 221 16.66 -5.52 10.40
CA LYS A 221 15.92 -6.78 10.63
C LYS A 221 15.19 -7.25 9.38
N ASP A 222 14.52 -6.36 8.65
CA ASP A 222 13.84 -6.69 7.39
C ASP A 222 14.84 -7.23 6.36
N ASN A 223 16.03 -6.65 6.25
CA ASN A 223 17.11 -7.17 5.41
C ASN A 223 17.55 -8.58 5.86
N THR A 224 17.68 -8.84 7.16
CA THR A 224 18.01 -10.20 7.66
C THR A 224 16.89 -11.20 7.39
N ILE A 225 15.62 -10.80 7.52
CA ILE A 225 14.46 -11.65 7.21
C ILE A 225 14.44 -11.99 5.72
N ASN A 226 14.61 -10.99 4.85
CA ASN A 226 14.67 -11.19 3.40
C ASN A 226 15.82 -12.12 3.00
N LYS A 227 16.99 -11.96 3.63
CA LYS A 227 18.13 -12.87 3.42
C LYS A 227 17.80 -14.29 3.88
N LEU A 228 17.31 -14.47 5.10
CA LEU A 228 16.96 -15.80 5.63
C LEU A 228 15.86 -16.49 4.79
N GLN A 229 14.89 -15.74 4.27
CA GLN A 229 13.90 -16.27 3.33
C GLN A 229 14.51 -16.70 1.99
N ALA A 230 15.50 -15.97 1.47
CA ALA A 230 16.22 -16.35 0.26
C ALA A 230 17.11 -17.59 0.51
N ASP A 231 17.84 -17.61 1.63
CA ASP A 231 18.69 -18.73 2.04
C ASP A 231 17.84 -20.01 2.24
N MET A 232 16.69 -19.92 2.92
CA MET A 232 15.74 -21.03 3.10
C MET A 232 15.18 -21.55 1.76
N LYS A 233 14.76 -20.65 0.86
CA LYS A 233 14.30 -21.06 -0.49
C LYS A 233 15.40 -21.77 -1.28
N THR A 234 16.63 -21.26 -1.18
CA THR A 234 17.80 -21.83 -1.85
C THR A 234 18.16 -23.21 -1.26
N GLY A 235 18.13 -23.34 0.07
CA GLY A 235 18.34 -24.61 0.77
C GLY A 235 17.31 -25.68 0.39
N ASN A 236 16.02 -25.35 0.38
CA ASN A 236 14.98 -26.31 -0.02
C ASN A 236 15.14 -26.79 -1.48
N LEU A 237 15.59 -25.92 -2.39
CA LEU A 237 15.87 -26.30 -3.79
C LEU A 237 17.13 -27.18 -3.89
N GLU A 238 18.14 -26.92 -3.08
CA GLU A 238 19.36 -27.72 -2.99
C GLU A 238 19.08 -29.12 -2.43
N GLU A 239 18.33 -29.23 -1.32
CA GLU A 239 17.89 -30.50 -0.75
C GLU A 239 17.07 -31.32 -1.76
N MET A 240 16.15 -30.68 -2.49
CA MET A 240 15.38 -31.34 -3.54
C MET A 240 16.26 -31.81 -4.70
N ARG A 241 17.30 -31.05 -5.08
CA ARG A 241 18.28 -31.46 -6.11
C ARG A 241 19.08 -32.69 -5.65
N ILE A 242 19.58 -32.68 -4.41
CA ILE A 242 20.35 -33.81 -3.84
C ILE A 242 19.46 -35.06 -3.75
N ALA A 243 18.21 -34.92 -3.29
CA ALA A 243 17.26 -36.03 -3.22
C ALA A 243 16.95 -36.59 -4.62
N MET A 244 16.73 -35.72 -5.61
CA MET A 244 16.51 -36.11 -7.00
C MET A 244 17.71 -36.90 -7.55
N GLU A 245 18.94 -36.39 -7.41
CA GLU A 245 20.17 -37.08 -7.85
C GLU A 245 20.30 -38.46 -7.17
N THR A 246 20.11 -38.53 -5.85
CA THR A 246 20.16 -39.78 -5.08
C THR A 246 19.14 -40.82 -5.59
N TYR A 247 17.92 -40.39 -5.94
CA TYR A 247 16.94 -41.29 -6.54
C TYR A 247 17.32 -41.73 -7.97
N TYR A 248 17.93 -40.86 -8.78
CA TYR A 248 18.40 -41.24 -10.12
C TYR A 248 19.56 -42.25 -10.06
N GLU A 249 20.53 -42.06 -9.16
CA GLU A 249 21.62 -43.00 -8.92
C GLU A 249 21.08 -44.36 -8.45
N GLU A 250 20.15 -44.38 -7.48
CA GLU A 250 19.54 -45.60 -6.96
C GLU A 250 18.71 -46.34 -8.03
N VAL A 251 17.94 -45.61 -8.85
CA VAL A 251 17.21 -46.20 -9.98
C VAL A 251 18.19 -46.80 -11.00
N HIS A 252 19.30 -46.14 -11.33
CA HIS A 252 20.34 -46.70 -12.19
C HIS A 252 20.97 -47.97 -11.60
N ARG A 253 21.29 -47.96 -10.29
CA ARG A 253 21.84 -49.11 -9.57
C ARG A 253 20.88 -50.30 -9.57
N LEU A 254 19.59 -50.05 -9.37
CA LEU A 254 18.53 -51.07 -9.42
C LEU A 254 18.33 -51.62 -10.84
N GLN A 255 18.35 -50.76 -11.87
CA GLN A 255 18.30 -51.19 -13.28
C GLN A 255 19.49 -52.09 -13.64
N LEU A 256 20.70 -51.74 -13.21
CA LEU A 256 21.90 -52.56 -13.42
C LEU A 256 21.79 -53.92 -12.71
N LEU A 257 21.27 -53.95 -11.48
CA LEU A 257 21.02 -55.21 -10.75
C LEU A 257 19.94 -56.06 -11.42
N LEU A 258 18.87 -55.46 -11.94
CA LEU A 258 17.83 -56.17 -12.68
C LEU A 258 18.42 -56.80 -13.95
N ALA A 259 19.15 -56.04 -14.77
CA ALA A 259 19.83 -56.56 -15.97
C ALA A 259 20.83 -57.70 -15.65
N LYS A 260 21.58 -57.58 -14.55
CA LYS A 260 22.45 -58.65 -14.04
C LYS A 260 21.66 -59.88 -13.58
N SER A 261 20.52 -59.68 -12.93
CA SER A 261 19.65 -60.79 -12.48
C SER A 261 19.02 -61.54 -13.67
N GLU A 262 18.63 -60.83 -14.74
CA GLU A 262 18.06 -61.43 -15.93
C GLU A 262 19.08 -62.21 -16.75
N THR A 263 20.28 -61.67 -16.92
CA THR A 263 21.38 -62.37 -17.61
C THR A 263 21.79 -63.63 -16.86
N MET A 264 21.87 -63.58 -15.52
CA MET A 264 22.07 -64.76 -14.68
C MET A 264 20.93 -65.77 -14.82
N ARG A 265 19.65 -65.32 -14.77
CA ARG A 265 18.47 -66.19 -14.94
C ARG A 265 18.49 -66.90 -16.30
N LYS A 266 18.77 -66.16 -17.39
CA LYS A 266 18.94 -66.70 -18.75
C LYS A 266 20.06 -67.75 -18.81
N LYS A 267 21.20 -67.49 -18.16
CA LYS A 267 22.32 -68.44 -18.08
C LYS A 267 21.95 -69.73 -17.34
N TYR A 268 21.24 -69.65 -16.21
CA TYR A 268 20.75 -70.84 -15.50
C TYR A 268 19.77 -71.66 -16.33
N VAL A 269 18.81 -71.01 -17.01
CA VAL A 269 17.87 -71.71 -17.91
C VAL A 269 18.63 -72.42 -19.04
N SER A 270 19.58 -71.72 -19.69
CA SER A 270 20.40 -72.30 -20.77
C SER A 270 21.19 -73.52 -20.30
N PHE A 271 21.85 -73.44 -19.14
CA PHE A 271 22.64 -74.55 -18.59
C PHE A 271 21.75 -75.74 -18.21
N PHE A 272 20.54 -75.49 -17.70
CA PHE A 272 19.57 -76.54 -17.36
C PHE A 272 18.95 -77.19 -18.61
N THR A 273 18.70 -76.43 -19.68
CA THR A 273 18.25 -77.00 -20.97
C THR A 273 19.36 -77.83 -21.63
N GLU A 274 20.60 -77.34 -21.62
CA GLU A 274 21.76 -78.06 -22.18
C GLU A 274 22.08 -79.35 -21.38
N GLY A 275 21.96 -79.30 -20.05
CA GLY A 275 22.03 -80.49 -19.19
C GLY A 275 20.92 -81.51 -19.46
N ARG A 276 19.71 -81.05 -19.79
CA ARG A 276 18.59 -81.92 -20.19
C ARG A 276 18.83 -82.54 -21.57
N ASP A 277 19.32 -81.77 -22.53
CA ASP A 277 19.56 -82.24 -23.90
C ASP A 277 20.72 -83.22 -23.98
N THR A 278 21.80 -82.99 -23.23
CA THR A 278 22.90 -83.96 -23.07
C THR A 278 22.41 -85.24 -22.39
N GLN A 279 21.59 -85.16 -21.34
CA GLN A 279 20.98 -86.34 -20.71
C GLN A 279 20.04 -87.10 -21.67
N ASN A 280 19.27 -86.40 -22.51
CA ASN A 280 18.40 -87.01 -23.52
C ASN A 280 19.21 -87.72 -24.61
N ARG A 281 20.30 -87.12 -25.09
CA ARG A 281 21.24 -87.74 -26.04
C ARG A 281 21.88 -89.01 -25.46
N LEU A 282 22.29 -88.98 -24.19
CA LEU A 282 22.84 -90.16 -23.49
C LEU A 282 21.81 -91.28 -23.34
N LYS A 283 20.54 -90.97 -23.04
CA LYS A 283 19.45 -91.96 -22.99
C LYS A 283 19.21 -92.60 -24.36
N ALA A 284 19.16 -91.80 -25.42
CA ALA A 284 19.00 -92.29 -26.80
C ALA A 284 20.17 -93.19 -27.23
N LEU A 285 21.41 -92.80 -26.90
CA LEU A 285 22.60 -93.62 -27.16
C LEU A 285 22.54 -94.96 -26.42
N ASN A 286 22.18 -94.96 -25.13
CA ASN A 286 22.07 -96.19 -24.34
C ASN A 286 20.97 -97.13 -24.89
N ALA A 287 19.81 -96.59 -25.29
CA ALA A 287 18.77 -97.36 -25.96
C ALA A 287 19.25 -97.98 -27.30
N ALA A 288 20.05 -97.24 -28.07
CA ALA A 288 20.67 -97.74 -29.30
C ALA A 288 21.70 -98.86 -29.01
N VAL A 289 22.54 -98.71 -27.97
CA VAL A 289 23.48 -99.73 -27.51
C VAL A 289 22.73 -101.01 -27.10
N LEU A 290 21.69 -100.91 -26.27
CA LEU A 290 20.89 -102.06 -25.86
C LEU A 290 20.22 -102.78 -27.04
N ARG A 291 19.73 -102.03 -28.04
CA ARG A 291 19.21 -102.60 -29.28
C ARG A 291 20.30 -103.34 -30.05
N LEU A 292 21.46 -102.72 -30.27
CA LEU A 292 22.59 -103.36 -30.96
C LEU A 292 23.09 -104.60 -30.23
N SER A 293 23.18 -104.58 -28.89
CA SER A 293 23.53 -105.76 -28.09
C SER A 293 22.51 -106.89 -28.23
N ARG A 294 21.21 -106.57 -28.33
CA ARG A 294 20.18 -107.58 -28.63
C ARG A 294 20.38 -108.17 -30.03
N ASN A 295 20.51 -107.34 -31.05
CA ASN A 295 20.75 -107.78 -32.43
C ASN A 295 22.02 -108.64 -32.54
N ILE A 296 23.11 -108.27 -31.84
CA ILE A 296 24.35 -109.09 -31.80
C ILE A 296 24.08 -110.45 -31.16
N LYS A 297 23.31 -110.53 -30.07
CA LYS A 297 22.94 -111.79 -29.43
C LYS A 297 22.02 -112.65 -30.31
N GLU A 298 21.09 -112.03 -31.03
CA GLU A 298 20.22 -112.69 -32.01
C GLU A 298 21.07 -113.27 -33.16
N LEU A 299 21.96 -112.47 -33.77
CA LEU A 299 22.90 -112.92 -34.79
C LEU A 299 23.88 -114.00 -34.30
N GLN A 300 24.31 -113.96 -33.04
CA GLN A 300 25.12 -115.02 -32.42
C GLN A 300 24.34 -116.33 -32.24
N ASN A 301 23.07 -116.24 -31.83
CA ASN A 301 22.18 -117.40 -31.73
C ASN A 301 21.85 -117.98 -33.10
N GLU A 302 21.59 -117.13 -34.10
CA GLU A 302 21.36 -117.54 -35.48
C GLU A 302 22.61 -118.21 -36.07
N ASN A 303 23.80 -117.62 -35.89
CA ASN A 303 25.07 -118.26 -36.29
C ASN A 303 25.31 -119.60 -35.58
N ARG A 304 24.98 -119.71 -34.28
CA ARG A 304 25.05 -120.99 -33.56
C ARG A 304 24.08 -122.02 -34.18
N ASN A 305 22.82 -121.64 -34.38
CA ASN A 305 21.80 -122.52 -34.94
C ASN A 305 22.13 -122.94 -36.39
N LEU A 306 22.61 -122.03 -37.23
CA LEU A 306 23.10 -122.34 -38.58
C LEU A 306 24.31 -123.29 -38.54
N LYS A 307 25.22 -123.11 -37.58
CA LYS A 307 26.35 -124.02 -37.38
C LYS A 307 25.89 -125.40 -36.91
N GLU A 308 24.97 -125.48 -35.97
CA GLU A 308 24.36 -126.74 -35.52
C GLU A 308 23.61 -127.45 -36.66
N HIS A 309 22.91 -126.70 -37.54
CA HIS A 309 22.31 -127.26 -38.75
C HIS A 309 23.36 -127.76 -39.75
N LEU A 310 24.47 -127.04 -39.96
CA LEU A 310 25.59 -127.50 -40.81
C LEU A 310 26.23 -128.77 -40.25
N ASP A 311 26.53 -128.78 -38.94
CA ASP A 311 27.10 -129.93 -38.24
C ASP A 311 26.13 -131.12 -38.27
N HIS A 312 24.81 -130.90 -38.18
CA HIS A 312 23.78 -131.93 -38.39
C HIS A 312 23.72 -132.43 -39.84
N VAL A 313 23.81 -131.56 -40.85
CA VAL A 313 23.84 -131.98 -42.26
C VAL A 313 25.11 -132.79 -42.54
N LEU A 314 26.25 -132.40 -41.99
CA LEU A 314 27.51 -133.15 -42.07
C LEU A 314 27.42 -134.50 -41.34
N GLY A 315 26.83 -134.54 -40.14
CA GLY A 315 26.67 -135.77 -39.35
C GLY A 315 25.57 -136.72 -39.84
N SER A 316 24.51 -136.22 -40.47
CA SER A 316 23.46 -137.01 -41.13
C SER A 316 23.80 -137.37 -42.58
N SER A 317 24.83 -136.73 -43.16
CA SER A 317 25.48 -137.27 -44.35
C SER A 317 26.24 -138.55 -43.99
N SER A 318 25.62 -139.69 -44.29
CA SER A 318 26.23 -141.01 -44.13
C SER A 318 27.59 -141.06 -44.81
N PRO A 319 28.64 -141.67 -44.21
CA PRO A 319 29.97 -141.81 -44.81
C PRO A 319 29.98 -142.88 -45.93
N SER A 320 29.15 -142.66 -46.96
CA SER A 320 28.91 -143.56 -48.10
C SER A 320 29.55 -143.05 -49.40
N ASN A 321 30.46 -142.07 -49.29
CA ASN A 321 31.18 -141.52 -50.44
C ASN A 321 32.56 -142.18 -50.54
N LYS A 322 32.71 -143.08 -51.51
CA LYS A 322 33.84 -144.01 -51.68
C LYS A 322 35.14 -143.32 -52.13
N THR A 323 35.75 -142.51 -51.26
CA THR A 323 37.13 -142.03 -51.45
C THR A 323 38.10 -143.18 -51.22
N LYS A 324 38.38 -143.95 -52.27
CA LYS A 324 39.36 -145.06 -52.23
C LYS A 324 40.72 -144.51 -51.81
N ASN A 325 41.21 -144.95 -50.64
CA ASN A 325 42.49 -144.52 -50.11
C ASN A 325 43.64 -145.22 -50.86
N TYR A 326 44.07 -144.64 -51.99
CA TYR A 326 45.19 -145.15 -52.79
C TYR A 326 46.54 -145.06 -52.06
N SER A 327 46.62 -144.34 -50.94
CA SER A 327 47.84 -144.09 -50.17
C SER A 327 48.41 -145.34 -49.47
N GLU A 328 47.58 -146.35 -49.20
CA GLU A 328 48.00 -147.62 -48.58
C GLU A 328 48.50 -148.66 -49.60
N TRP A 329 48.42 -148.37 -50.90
CA TRP A 329 48.83 -149.33 -51.92
C TRP A 329 50.34 -149.28 -52.11
N SER A 330 51.02 -150.41 -51.87
CA SER A 330 52.46 -150.52 -52.14
C SER A 330 52.74 -150.19 -53.60
N ARG A 331 53.90 -149.56 -53.88
CA ARG A 331 54.26 -149.09 -55.24
C ARG A 331 54.13 -150.19 -56.30
N GLN A 332 54.48 -151.43 -55.96
CA GLN A 332 54.32 -152.59 -56.84
C GLN A 332 52.85 -152.93 -57.15
N ARG A 333 51.93 -152.77 -56.18
CA ARG A 333 50.50 -153.02 -56.36
C ARG A 333 49.83 -151.92 -57.19
N LEU A 334 50.24 -150.67 -56.99
CA LEU A 334 49.85 -149.53 -57.83
C LEU A 334 50.33 -149.71 -59.27
N VAL A 335 51.62 -150.01 -59.49
CA VAL A 335 52.18 -150.28 -60.83
C VAL A 335 51.47 -151.45 -61.51
N ARG A 336 51.26 -152.58 -60.80
CA ARG A 336 50.53 -153.72 -61.38
C ARG A 336 49.11 -153.35 -61.81
N ARG A 337 48.40 -152.52 -61.03
CA ARG A 337 47.06 -152.08 -61.43
C ARG A 337 47.05 -151.10 -62.59
N ILE A 338 48.06 -150.23 -62.69
CA ILE A 338 48.25 -149.35 -63.86
C ILE A 338 48.48 -150.22 -65.11
N SER A 339 49.42 -151.18 -65.06
CA SER A 339 49.69 -152.08 -66.19
C SER A 339 48.57 -153.09 -66.50
N GLU A 340 47.66 -153.37 -65.57
CA GLU A 340 46.40 -154.09 -65.86
C GLU A 340 45.42 -153.21 -66.64
N LEU A 341 45.31 -151.93 -66.31
CA LEU A 341 44.43 -150.99 -66.99
C LEU A 341 44.98 -150.62 -68.39
N GLU A 342 46.30 -150.49 -68.55
CA GLU A 342 46.99 -150.29 -69.83
C GLU A 342 46.93 -151.51 -70.78
N LYS A 343 46.43 -152.68 -70.31
CA LYS A 343 46.18 -153.87 -71.14
C LYS A 343 44.71 -154.04 -71.55
N VAL A 344 43.83 -153.18 -71.04
CA VAL A 344 42.39 -153.15 -71.35
C VAL A 344 42.02 -151.83 -72.04
N SER A 345 43.03 -151.05 -72.41
CA SER A 345 43.01 -149.94 -73.37
C SER A 345 43.95 -150.24 -74.53
#